data_AF-A0A7S2QNI2-F1
#
_entry.id   AF-A0A7S2QNI2-F1
#
_cell.length_a   1.000
_cell.length_b   1.000
_cell.length_c   1.000
_cell.angle_alpha   90.00
_cell.angle_beta   90.00
_cell.angle_gamma   90.00
#
_symmetry.space_group_name_H-M   'P 1'
#
loop_
_entity.id
_entity.type
_entity.pdbx_description
1 polymer ?
#
loop_
_entity_poly.entity_id
_entity_poly.type
_entity_poly.pdbx_seq_one_letter_code
_entity_poly.pdbx_strand_id
1 'polypeptide(L)'
;EPPEERALMVALVAAAYVVWTMDKVNMSVAILPMADQYQWGAAEIGVIQSSLFWGYAATQVLGGFLATRFGGKRVLLGAVVLWSAMTAAAPLAAGVSTQAFIASRVLVGIGEGLAPAAGIRIVATWVPEQERSRAVATLGGGKNAGSII
;
A
#
# COMPACT_ATOMS: atom_id res chain seq x y z
N GLU A 1 -6.72 16.72 -20.03
CA GLU A 1 -7.24 15.46 -20.58
C GLU A 1 -8.76 15.47 -20.76
N PRO A 2 -9.28 14.62 -21.68
CA PRO A 2 -10.70 14.31 -21.82
C PRO A 2 -11.34 13.88 -20.49
N PRO A 3 -12.64 14.14 -20.27
CA PRO A 3 -13.34 13.76 -19.03
C PRO A 3 -13.26 12.25 -18.72
N GLU A 4 -13.33 11.41 -19.76
CA GLU A 4 -13.27 9.95 -19.66
C GLU A 4 -11.92 9.44 -19.14
N GLU A 5 -10.80 10.01 -19.61
CA GLU A 5 -9.46 9.61 -19.17
C GLU A 5 -9.21 9.99 -17.71
N ARG A 6 -9.78 11.11 -17.24
CA ARG A 6 -9.69 11.53 -15.84
C ARG A 6 -10.47 10.60 -14.93
N ALA A 7 -11.68 10.24 -15.33
CA ALA A 7 -12.51 9.29 -14.58
C ALA A 7 -11.81 7.93 -14.45
N LEU A 8 -11.21 7.43 -15.55
CA LEU A 8 -10.41 6.22 -15.54
C LEU A 8 -9.21 6.34 -14.60
N MET A 9 -8.49 7.47 -14.62
CA MET A 9 -7.36 7.71 -13.72
C MET A 9 -7.77 7.64 -12.25
N VAL A 10 -8.87 8.32 -11.88
CA VAL A 10 -9.39 8.32 -10.52
C VAL A 10 -9.83 6.91 -10.11
N ALA A 11 -10.49 6.17 -11.01
CA ALA A 11 -10.90 4.79 -10.76
C ALA A 11 -9.69 3.85 -10.55
N LEU A 12 -8.63 3.99 -11.34
CA LEU A 12 -7.39 3.20 -11.19
C LEU A 12 -6.68 3.50 -9.87
N VAL A 13 -6.61 4.77 -9.46
CA VAL A 13 -6.03 5.13 -8.15
C VAL A 13 -6.90 4.61 -7.00
N ALA A 14 -8.23 4.68 -7.13
CA ALA A 14 -9.14 4.12 -6.15
C ALA A 14 -8.98 2.60 -6.03
N ALA A 15 -8.83 1.88 -7.15
CA ALA A 15 -8.55 0.45 -7.16
C ALA A 15 -7.21 0.13 -6.48
N ALA A 16 -6.16 0.91 -6.73
CA ALA A 16 -4.89 0.76 -6.01
C ALA A 16 -5.05 0.97 -4.50
N TYR A 17 -5.93 1.89 -4.08
CA TYR A 17 -6.23 2.13 -2.67
C TYR A 17 -7.03 0.98 -2.02
N VAL A 18 -7.88 0.29 -2.79
CA VAL A 18 -8.55 -0.95 -2.35
C VAL A 18 -7.50 -2.02 -2.06
N VAL A 19 -6.60 -2.29 -3.01
CA VAL A 19 -5.53 -3.29 -2.84
C VAL A 19 -4.65 -2.93 -1.64
N TRP A 20 -4.30 -1.65 -1.51
CA TRP A 20 -3.49 -1.16 -0.40
C TRP A 20 -4.12 -1.40 0.97
N THR A 21 -5.44 -1.23 1.12
CA THR A 21 -6.09 -1.53 2.41
C THR A 21 -6.37 -3.00 2.62
N MET A 22 -6.68 -3.73 1.56
CA MET A 22 -6.88 -5.17 1.59
C MET A 22 -5.61 -5.88 2.11
N ASP A 23 -4.43 -5.48 1.64
CA ASP A 23 -3.14 -6.05 2.10
C ASP A 23 -2.92 -5.86 3.62
N LYS A 24 -3.39 -4.76 4.20
CA LYS A 24 -3.32 -4.50 5.65
C LYS A 24 -4.27 -5.37 6.45
N VAL A 25 -5.48 -5.60 5.93
CA VAL A 25 -6.46 -6.50 6.57
C VAL A 25 -5.98 -7.95 6.47
N ASN A 26 -5.52 -8.37 5.29
CA ASN A 26 -4.99 -9.71 5.03
C ASN A 26 -3.89 -10.09 6.01
N MET A 27 -2.98 -9.16 6.34
CA MET A 27 -1.92 -9.37 7.34
C MET A 27 -2.49 -9.75 8.71
N SER A 28 -3.54 -9.07 9.17
CA SER A 28 -4.12 -9.28 10.50
C SER A 28 -4.86 -10.61 10.61
N VAL A 29 -5.39 -11.10 9.48
CA VAL A 29 -6.06 -12.40 9.38
C VAL A 29 -5.06 -13.54 9.22
N ALA A 30 -4.09 -13.39 8.33
CA ALA A 30 -3.13 -14.43 7.98
C ALA A 30 -2.08 -14.69 9.08
N ILE A 31 -1.82 -13.72 9.96
CA ILE A 31 -0.80 -13.88 11.00
C ILE A 31 -1.13 -14.98 12.01
N LEU A 32 -2.41 -15.24 12.29
CA LEU A 32 -2.85 -16.27 13.23
C LEU A 32 -2.50 -17.69 12.77
N PRO A 33 -2.93 -18.15 11.57
CA PRO A 33 -2.56 -19.48 11.09
C PRO A 33 -1.06 -19.59 10.81
N MET A 34 -0.39 -18.51 10.39
CA MET A 34 1.06 -18.52 10.20
C MET A 34 1.81 -18.65 11.52
N ALA A 35 1.36 -17.99 12.59
CA ALA A 35 1.96 -18.12 13.90
C ALA A 35 1.86 -19.55 14.44
N ASP A 36 0.73 -20.24 14.20
CA ASP A 36 0.58 -21.65 14.57
C ASP A 36 1.52 -22.53 13.71
N GLN A 37 1.59 -22.32 12.40
CA GLN A 37 2.45 -23.09 11.51
C GLN A 37 3.95 -22.94 11.83
N TYR A 38 4.42 -21.71 12.10
CA TYR A 38 5.83 -21.40 12.33
C TYR A 38 6.19 -21.29 13.82
N GLN A 39 5.24 -21.61 14.70
CA GLN A 39 5.40 -21.58 16.16
C GLN A 39 5.88 -20.22 16.70
N TRP A 40 5.36 -19.12 16.13
CA TRP A 40 5.71 -17.76 16.55
C TRP A 40 5.05 -17.40 17.88
N GLY A 41 5.87 -16.89 18.81
CA GLY A 41 5.39 -16.33 20.07
C GLY A 41 4.76 -14.95 19.90
N ALA A 42 4.04 -14.48 20.94
CA ALA A 42 3.38 -13.17 20.93
C ALA A 42 4.35 -12.00 20.67
N ALA A 43 5.59 -12.10 21.16
CA ALA A 43 6.62 -11.09 20.91
C ALA A 43 7.02 -11.04 19.42
N GLU A 44 7.19 -12.20 18.77
CA GLU A 44 7.56 -12.29 17.35
C GLU A 44 6.44 -11.76 16.46
N ILE A 45 5.19 -12.12 16.75
CA ILE A 45 4.01 -11.58 16.08
C ILE A 45 4.00 -10.04 16.15
N GLY A 46 4.27 -9.47 17.34
CA GLY A 46 4.36 -8.02 17.52
C GLY A 46 5.47 -7.37 16.68
N VAL A 47 6.65 -8.01 16.61
CA VAL A 47 7.76 -7.55 15.76
C VAL A 47 7.39 -7.62 14.28
N ILE A 48 6.78 -8.72 13.84
CA ILE A 48 6.33 -8.93 12.46
C ILE A 48 5.30 -7.85 12.06
N GLN A 49 4.29 -7.59 12.88
CA GLN A 49 3.29 -6.57 12.59
C GLN A 49 3.89 -5.15 12.57
N SER A 50 4.78 -4.83 13.52
CA SER A 50 5.42 -3.52 13.60
C SER A 50 6.45 -3.27 12.48
N SER A 51 7.06 -4.32 11.93
CA SER A 51 8.06 -4.19 10.85
C SER A 51 7.52 -3.52 9.58
N LEU A 52 6.26 -3.79 9.20
CA LEU A 52 5.58 -3.07 8.12
C LEU A 52 5.44 -1.59 8.45
N PHE A 53 5.04 -1.27 9.68
CA PHE A 53 4.85 0.11 10.11
C PHE A 53 6.14 0.91 10.04
N TRP A 54 7.29 0.32 10.40
CA TRP A 54 8.59 0.97 10.27
C TRP A 54 8.94 1.32 8.83
N GLY A 55 8.74 0.38 7.89
CA GLY A 55 8.94 0.65 6.46
C GLY A 55 8.02 1.76 5.93
N TYR A 56 6.77 1.73 6.36
CA TYR A 56 5.75 2.72 6.00
C TYR A 56 6.08 4.12 6.55
N ALA A 57 6.45 4.22 7.83
CA ALA A 57 6.81 5.47 8.47
C ALA A 57 8.05 6.11 7.83
N ALA A 58 9.08 5.31 7.53
CA ALA A 58 10.31 5.80 6.92
C ALA A 58 10.11 6.40 5.52
N THR A 59 9.08 5.95 4.80
CA THR A 59 8.90 6.28 3.38
C THR A 59 7.79 7.28 3.09
N GLN A 60 6.91 7.59 4.05
CA GLN A 60 5.82 8.57 3.84
C GLN A 60 6.32 9.93 3.35
N VAL A 61 7.34 10.51 4.00
CA VAL A 61 7.92 11.80 3.62
C VAL A 61 8.63 11.70 2.27
N LEU A 62 9.38 10.61 2.07
CA LEU A 62 10.07 10.34 0.81
C LEU A 62 9.07 10.18 -0.36
N GLY A 63 7.90 9.59 -0.12
CA GLY A 63 6.84 9.45 -1.10
C GLY A 63 6.34 10.78 -1.64
N GLY A 64 6.19 11.78 -0.77
CA GLY A 64 5.84 13.14 -1.20
C GLY A 64 6.91 13.79 -2.08
N PHE A 65 8.18 13.64 -1.71
CA PHE A 65 9.31 14.13 -2.49
C PHE A 65 9.39 13.43 -3.87
N LEU A 66 9.34 12.10 -3.88
CA LEU A 66 9.39 11.29 -5.09
C LEU A 66 8.20 11.57 -6.01
N ALA A 67 6.98 11.65 -5.48
CA ALA A 67 5.79 11.98 -6.26
C ALA A 67 5.89 13.38 -6.87
N THR A 68 6.57 14.30 -6.19
CA THR A 68 6.82 15.65 -6.71
C THR A 68 7.86 15.69 -7.81
N ARG A 69 8.95 14.92 -7.67
CA ARG A 69 10.07 14.91 -8.61
C ARG A 69 9.81 14.04 -9.84
N PHE A 70 9.23 12.87 -9.67
CA PHE A 70 9.08 11.85 -10.72
C PHE A 70 7.63 11.71 -11.23
N GLY A 71 6.68 12.39 -10.57
CA GLY A 71 5.26 12.35 -10.89
C GLY A 71 4.51 11.23 -10.17
N GLY A 72 3.30 11.54 -9.70
CA GLY A 72 2.51 10.62 -8.88
C GLY A 72 2.19 9.28 -9.57
N LYS A 73 1.95 9.26 -10.89
CA LYS A 73 1.65 8.02 -11.62
C LYS A 73 2.77 6.99 -11.56
N ARG A 74 4.00 7.41 -11.86
CA ARG A 74 5.17 6.52 -11.90
C ARG A 74 5.50 6.00 -10.51
N VAL A 75 5.40 6.88 -9.51
CA VAL A 75 5.64 6.52 -8.10
C VAL A 75 4.58 5.55 -7.60
N LEU A 76 3.29 5.80 -7.89
CA LEU A 76 2.22 4.88 -7.49
C LEU A 76 2.36 3.53 -8.18
N LEU A 77 2.62 3.47 -9.49
CA LEU A 77 2.84 2.21 -10.20
C LEU A 77 4.02 1.41 -9.63
N GLY A 78 5.16 2.07 -9.42
CA GLY A 78 6.34 1.42 -8.84
C GLY A 78 6.07 0.92 -7.42
N ALA A 79 5.33 1.69 -6.63
CA ALA A 79 4.89 1.29 -5.31
C ALA A 79 3.98 0.04 -5.38
N VAL A 80 2.94 0.06 -6.22
CA VAL A 80 1.99 -1.06 -6.40
C VAL A 80 2.72 -2.34 -6.71
N VAL A 81 3.63 -2.29 -7.69
CA VAL A 81 4.42 -3.45 -8.10
C VAL A 81 5.30 -3.93 -6.95
N LEU A 82 5.98 -3.02 -6.24
CA LEU A 82 6.86 -3.38 -5.13
C LEU A 82 6.09 -4.08 -4.01
N TRP A 83 5.03 -3.48 -3.47
CA TRP A 83 4.31 -4.08 -2.33
C TRP A 83 3.63 -5.37 -2.77
N SER A 84 3.03 -5.43 -3.96
CA SER A 84 2.32 -6.63 -4.43
C SER A 84 3.30 -7.80 -4.65
N ALA A 85 4.46 -7.54 -5.22
CA ALA A 85 5.49 -8.56 -5.40
C ALA A 85 6.02 -9.09 -4.06
N MET A 86 6.20 -8.21 -3.08
CA MET A 86 6.67 -8.61 -1.75
C MET A 86 5.57 -9.32 -0.94
N THR A 87 4.31 -8.92 -1.07
CA THR A 87 3.15 -9.64 -0.51
C THR A 87 3.05 -11.05 -1.11
N ALA A 88 3.21 -11.20 -2.42
CA ALA A 88 3.20 -12.51 -3.09
C ALA A 88 4.40 -13.39 -2.69
N ALA A 89 5.57 -12.79 -2.44
CA ALA A 89 6.77 -13.50 -1.98
C ALA A 89 6.73 -13.83 -0.48
N ALA A 90 5.80 -13.25 0.30
CA ALA A 90 5.77 -13.38 1.75
C ALA A 90 5.64 -14.84 2.26
N PRO A 91 4.82 -15.72 1.67
CA PRO A 91 4.75 -17.12 2.10
C PRO A 91 6.07 -17.88 1.88
N LEU A 92 6.75 -17.60 0.76
CA LEU A 92 8.07 -18.19 0.48
C LEU A 92 9.11 -17.71 1.49
N ALA A 93 9.09 -16.41 1.81
CA ALA A 93 9.99 -15.83 2.81
C ALA A 93 9.77 -16.43 4.21
N ALA A 94 8.51 -16.67 4.59
CA ALA A 94 8.17 -17.33 5.85
C ALA A 94 8.71 -18.76 5.94
N GLY A 95 8.69 -19.49 4.82
CA GLY A 95 9.28 -20.84 4.73
C GLY A 95 10.80 -20.89 4.83
N VAL A 96 11.50 -19.78 4.55
CA VAL A 96 12.96 -19.69 4.67
C VAL A 96 13.37 -19.34 6.10
N SER A 97 12.85 -18.23 6.65
CA SER A 97 13.10 -17.83 8.04
C SER A 97 12.18 -16.70 8.48
N THR A 98 11.99 -16.55 9.80
CA THR A 98 11.26 -15.41 10.40
C THR A 98 11.88 -14.07 9.99
N GLN A 99 13.22 -13.98 9.90
CA GLN A 99 13.90 -12.74 9.50
C GLN A 99 13.65 -12.40 8.02
N ALA A 100 13.61 -13.40 7.13
CA ALA A 100 13.25 -13.19 5.73
C ALA A 100 11.80 -12.71 5.60
N PHE A 101 10.88 -13.24 6.42
CA PHE A 101 9.52 -12.75 6.48
C PHE A 101 9.44 -11.29 6.98
N ILE A 102 10.14 -10.95 8.06
CA ILE A 102 10.22 -9.57 8.55
C ILE A 102 10.76 -8.62 7.46
N ALA A 103 11.80 -9.03 6.73
CA ALA A 103 12.35 -8.22 5.64
C ALA A 103 11.32 -7.98 4.53
N SER A 104 10.53 -9.00 4.15
CA SER A 104 9.45 -8.81 3.16
C SER A 104 8.39 -7.82 3.66
N ARG A 105 8.05 -7.87 4.96
CA ARG A 105 7.10 -6.93 5.58
C ARG A 105 7.60 -5.50 5.58
N VAL A 106 8.88 -5.28 5.86
CA VAL A 106 9.50 -3.94 5.75
C VAL A 106 9.41 -3.43 4.32
N LEU A 107 9.70 -4.27 3.32
CA LEU A 107 9.63 -3.88 1.90
C LEU A 107 8.19 -3.60 1.44
N VAL A 108 7.20 -4.36 1.92
CA VAL A 108 5.78 -4.04 1.73
C VAL A 108 5.49 -2.66 2.31
N GLY A 109 5.87 -2.41 3.56
CA GLY A 109 5.69 -1.11 4.21
C GLY A 109 6.31 0.05 3.43
N ILE A 110 7.52 -0.14 2.90
CA ILE A 110 8.20 0.82 2.02
C ILE A 110 7.36 1.15 0.78
N GLY A 111 6.82 0.14 0.11
CA GLY A 111 5.94 0.35 -1.06
C GLY A 111 4.65 1.08 -0.67
N GLU A 112 3.97 0.59 0.36
CA GLU A 112 2.72 1.16 0.84
C GLU A 112 2.86 2.62 1.31
N GLY A 113 3.99 3.00 1.91
CA GLY A 113 4.24 4.35 2.41
C GLY A 113 4.28 5.41 1.32
N LEU A 114 4.58 5.02 0.08
CA LEU A 114 4.62 5.92 -1.09
C LEU A 114 3.23 6.21 -1.67
N ALA A 115 2.26 5.30 -1.47
CA ALA A 115 0.96 5.33 -2.14
C ALA A 115 0.10 6.57 -1.80
N PRO A 116 -0.03 6.99 -0.53
CA PRO A 116 -0.90 8.12 -0.16
C PRO A 116 -0.48 9.44 -0.83
N ALA A 117 0.81 9.75 -0.77
CA ALA A 117 1.35 10.98 -1.34
C ALA A 117 1.28 10.96 -2.89
N ALA A 118 1.54 9.81 -3.50
CA ALA A 118 1.43 9.63 -4.94
C ALA A 118 -0.01 9.79 -5.43
N GLY A 119 -1.00 9.19 -4.74
CA GLY A 119 -2.41 9.30 -5.09
C GLY A 119 -2.95 10.73 -4.99
N ILE A 120 -2.63 11.45 -3.90
CA ILE A 120 -3.00 12.87 -3.76
C ILE A 120 -2.36 13.72 -4.86
N ARG A 121 -1.10 13.46 -5.22
CA ARG A 121 -0.43 14.16 -6.32
C ARG A 121 -1.08 13.90 -7.68
N ILE A 122 -1.53 12.67 -7.94
CA ILE A 122 -2.27 12.35 -9.18
C ILE A 122 -3.56 13.17 -9.22
N VAL A 123 -4.37 13.15 -8.15
CA VAL A 123 -5.61 13.93 -8.09
C VAL A 123 -5.35 15.42 -8.28
N ALA A 124 -4.33 15.97 -7.61
CA ALA A 124 -3.97 17.39 -7.73
C ALA A 124 -3.57 17.80 -9.16
N THR A 125 -2.96 16.90 -9.93
CA THR A 125 -2.45 17.22 -11.28
C THR A 125 -3.44 16.89 -12.40
N TRP A 126 -4.25 15.83 -12.25
CA TRP A 126 -5.15 15.34 -13.29
C TRP A 126 -6.59 15.82 -13.14
N VAL A 127 -7.03 16.17 -11.92
CA VAL A 127 -8.43 16.53 -11.64
C VAL A 127 -8.58 18.05 -11.51
N PRO A 128 -9.56 18.68 -12.20
CA PRO A 128 -9.88 20.10 -12.04
C PRO A 128 -10.25 20.41 -10.59
N GLU A 129 -9.94 21.61 -10.13
CA GLU A 129 -10.12 22.00 -8.72
C GLU A 129 -11.55 21.78 -8.20
N GLN A 130 -12.55 22.06 -9.05
CA GLN A 130 -13.97 21.91 -8.73
C GLN A 130 -14.38 20.44 -8.48
N GLU A 131 -13.65 19.48 -9.04
CA GLU A 131 -13.95 18.05 -8.96
C GLU A 131 -13.01 17.29 -8.00
N ARG A 132 -11.94 17.93 -7.52
CA ARG A 132 -10.93 17.28 -6.64
C ARG A 132 -11.53 16.68 -5.39
N SER A 133 -12.47 17.38 -4.75
CA SER A 133 -13.13 16.87 -3.54
C SER A 133 -13.86 15.54 -3.81
N ARG A 134 -14.59 15.45 -4.95
CA ARG A 134 -15.25 14.21 -5.37
C ARG A 134 -14.25 13.10 -5.66
N ALA A 135 -13.15 13.41 -6.35
CA ALA A 135 -12.10 12.43 -6.63
C ALA A 135 -11.46 11.90 -5.33
N VAL A 136 -11.11 12.77 -4.38
CA VAL A 136 -10.58 12.36 -3.07
C VAL A 136 -11.59 11.51 -2.31
N ALA A 137 -12.88 11.86 -2.35
CA ALA A 137 -13.94 11.06 -1.75
C ALA A 137 -14.03 9.65 -2.37
N THR A 138 -13.91 9.52 -3.69
CA THR A 138 -13.85 8.21 -4.39
C THR A 138 -12.65 7.38 -3.93
N LEU A 139 -11.48 7.99 -3.80
CA LEU A 139 -10.28 7.32 -3.27
C LEU A 139 -10.49 6.84 -1.83
N GLY A 140 -11.11 7.68 -0.99
CA GLY A 140 -11.50 7.32 0.38
C GLY A 140 -12.52 6.17 0.42
N GLY A 141 -13.47 6.16 -0.52
CA GLY A 141 -14.41 5.05 -0.71
C GLY A 141 -13.69 3.74 -1.05
N GLY A 142 -12.73 3.78 -1.97
CA GLY A 142 -11.88 2.63 -2.30
C GLY A 142 -11.11 2.11 -1.07
N LYS A 143 -10.49 3.01 -0.30
CA LYS A 143 -9.82 2.67 0.96
C LYS A 143 -10.74 1.91 1.91
N ASN A 144 -11.97 2.40 2.12
CA ASN A 144 -12.93 1.77 3.02
C ASN A 144 -13.44 0.43 2.48
N ALA A 145 -13.71 0.33 1.18
CA ALA A 145 -14.13 -0.91 0.54
C ALA A 145 -13.08 -2.03 0.73
N GLY A 146 -11.81 -1.72 0.49
CA GLY A 146 -10.72 -2.68 0.71
C GLY A 146 -10.44 -3.00 2.18
N SER A 147 -11.01 -2.26 3.15
CA SER A 147 -10.94 -2.65 4.56
C SER A 147 -12.06 -3.62 4.97
N ILE A 148 -13.10 -3.75 4.15
CA ILE A 148 -14.26 -4.64 4.42
C ILE A 148 -14.08 -6.00 3.74
N ILE A 149 -13.47 -6.01 2.55
CA ILE A 149 -13.14 -7.20 1.76
C ILE A 149 -11.84 -7.80 2.30
#